data_AF-A0A383E8V0-F1
#
_entry.id   AF-A0A383E8V0-F1
#
_cell.length_a   1.000
_cell.length_b   1.000
_cell.length_c   1.000
_cell.angle_alpha   90.00
_cell.angle_beta   90.00
_cell.angle_gamma   90.00
#
_symmetry.space_group_name_H-M   'P 1'
#
loop_
_entity.id
_entity.type
_entity.pdbx_description
1 polymer ?
#
loop_
_entity_poly.entity_id
_entity_poly.type
_entity_poly.pdbx_seq_one_letter_code
_entity_poly.pdbx_strand_id
1 'polypeptide(L)'
;ISNMFRGGFSFLAGLIVARGLGPNLYGDFIFLIASFAAIRQVLDLGTSNAFYTFLSNRPQGLKFLTFYLIWQFVQFLFPIIIIGLFLSEAMLNQIWLGEERELILLSFMAVFMKEQAWTTMVRLGESNRLTIRVQFSNILIAITHLLIISLLWITHFLSIQLLFVLIISEYVIACLIAFKFLYVSYPDTEKLDGKTILKKYYAYCIPLVFSSILGFIVEFSIRWMLQKFGGS
;
A
#
# COMPACT_ATOMS: atom_id res chain seq x y z
N ILE A 1 -23.02 5.21 2.86
CA ILE A 1 -22.84 5.70 4.25
C ILE A 1 -21.45 5.37 4.80
N SER A 2 -21.03 4.10 4.91
CA SER A 2 -19.70 3.73 5.44
C SER A 2 -18.52 4.43 4.73
N ASN A 3 -18.51 4.45 3.39
CA ASN A 3 -17.48 5.18 2.62
C ASN A 3 -17.45 6.69 2.89
N MET A 4 -18.60 7.30 3.20
CA MET A 4 -18.66 8.74 3.52
C MET A 4 -18.00 9.01 4.88
N PHE A 5 -18.30 8.19 5.89
CA PHE A 5 -17.66 8.32 7.21
C PHE A 5 -16.16 8.09 7.14
N ARG A 6 -15.72 7.01 6.47
CA ARG A 6 -14.29 6.74 6.25
C ARG A 6 -13.61 7.91 5.54
N GLY A 7 -14.23 8.44 4.49
CA GLY A 7 -13.73 9.60 3.75
C GLY A 7 -13.62 10.84 4.64
N GLY A 8 -14.64 11.13 5.44
CA GLY A 8 -14.64 12.24 6.40
C GLY A 8 -13.52 12.13 7.44
N PHE A 9 -13.33 10.96 8.05
CA PHE A 9 -12.25 10.76 9.02
C PHE A 9 -10.87 10.87 8.37
N SER A 10 -10.69 10.30 7.17
CA SER A 10 -9.41 10.39 6.44
C SER A 10 -9.10 11.83 6.03
N PHE A 11 -10.12 12.60 5.65
CA PHE A 11 -9.98 14.02 5.32
C PHE A 11 -9.57 14.85 6.54
N LEU A 12 -10.24 14.65 7.69
CA LEU A 12 -9.87 15.31 8.94
C LEU A 12 -8.46 14.97 9.38
N ALA A 13 -8.06 13.69 9.28
CA ALA A 13 -6.69 13.28 9.60
C ALA A 13 -5.69 13.98 8.68
N GLY A 14 -5.96 14.04 7.36
CA GLY A 14 -5.14 14.77 6.39
C GLY A 14 -4.99 16.26 6.72
N LEU A 15 -6.06 16.94 7.15
CA LEU A 15 -6.01 18.33 7.60
C LEU A 15 -5.15 18.53 8.84
N ILE A 16 -5.25 17.62 9.82
CA ILE A 16 -4.42 17.68 11.04
C ILE A 16 -2.96 17.46 10.68
N VAL A 17 -2.64 16.50 9.81
CA VAL A 17 -1.28 16.26 9.35
C VAL A 17 -0.71 17.47 8.62
N ALA A 18 -1.46 18.04 7.66
CA ALA A 18 -1.03 19.24 6.92
C ALA A 18 -0.78 20.43 7.85
N ARG A 19 -1.66 20.66 8.82
CA ARG A 19 -1.51 21.74 9.80
C ARG A 19 -0.38 21.47 10.79
N GLY A 20 -0.22 20.23 11.24
CA GLY A 20 0.73 19.86 12.29
C GLY A 20 2.17 19.79 11.80
N LEU A 21 2.40 19.35 10.57
CA LEU A 21 3.73 19.31 9.96
C LEU A 21 4.14 20.67 9.36
N GLY A 22 3.18 21.50 8.97
CA GLY A 22 3.44 22.69 8.17
C GLY A 22 3.67 22.36 6.69
N PRO A 23 3.74 23.37 5.82
CA PRO A 23 3.75 23.19 4.37
C PRO A 23 4.93 22.35 3.88
N ASN A 24 6.15 22.66 4.30
CA ASN A 24 7.38 22.03 3.82
C ASN A 24 7.38 20.51 4.09
N LEU A 25 7.28 20.13 5.37
CA LEU A 25 7.28 18.73 5.80
C LEU A 25 6.05 17.95 5.29
N TYR A 26 4.91 18.62 5.12
CA TYR A 26 3.74 18.00 4.52
C TYR A 26 3.94 17.70 3.03
N GLY A 27 4.55 18.60 2.28
CA GLY A 27 4.87 18.35 0.87
C GLY A 27 5.84 17.18 0.70
N ASP A 28 6.87 17.09 1.55
CA ASP A 28 7.82 15.96 1.55
C ASP A 28 7.11 14.63 1.84
N PHE A 29 6.24 14.62 2.86
CA PHE A 29 5.40 13.46 3.18
C PHE A 29 4.51 13.02 2.02
N ILE A 30 3.81 13.96 1.38
CA ILE A 30 2.92 13.67 0.25
C ILE A 30 3.72 13.25 -0.99
N PHE A 31 4.87 13.87 -1.26
CA PHE A 31 5.77 13.49 -2.34
C PHE A 31 6.24 12.06 -2.17
N LEU A 32 6.69 11.66 -0.98
CA LEU A 32 7.13 10.29 -0.70
C LEU A 32 5.99 9.27 -0.86
N ILE A 33 4.80 9.56 -0.30
CA ILE A 33 3.63 8.68 -0.46
C ILE A 33 3.28 8.50 -1.94
N ALA A 34 3.18 9.59 -2.69
CA ALA A 34 2.76 9.54 -4.08
C ALA A 34 3.81 8.87 -4.98
N SER A 35 5.09 9.16 -4.74
CA SER A 35 6.22 8.50 -5.42
C SER A 35 6.16 6.98 -5.24
N PHE A 36 5.95 6.50 -4.01
CA PHE A 36 5.86 5.06 -3.76
C PHE A 36 4.55 4.43 -4.20
N ALA A 37 3.43 5.18 -4.23
CA ALA A 37 2.19 4.69 -4.82
C ALA A 37 2.35 4.43 -6.32
N ALA A 38 3.08 5.31 -7.04
CA ALA A 38 3.44 5.12 -8.44
C ALA A 38 4.39 3.92 -8.61
N ILE A 39 5.44 3.80 -7.80
CA ILE A 39 6.36 2.64 -7.85
C ILE A 39 5.60 1.32 -7.60
N ARG A 40 4.67 1.30 -6.64
CA ARG A 40 3.82 0.14 -6.37
C ARG A 40 3.00 -0.27 -7.60
N GLN A 41 2.52 0.69 -8.40
CA GLN A 41 1.76 0.39 -9.62
C GLN A 41 2.57 -0.46 -10.61
N VAL A 42 3.84 -0.11 -10.85
CA VAL A 42 4.71 -0.91 -11.74
C VAL A 42 5.15 -2.22 -11.08
N LEU A 43 5.33 -2.27 -9.76
CA LEU A 43 5.64 -3.52 -9.07
C LEU A 43 4.47 -4.52 -9.12
N ASP A 44 3.22 -4.04 -9.02
CA ASP A 44 2.02 -4.87 -9.01
C ASP A 44 1.81 -5.60 -10.34
N LEU A 45 2.12 -4.96 -11.48
CA LEU A 45 1.93 -5.50 -12.84
C LEU A 45 0.51 -6.07 -13.09
N GLY A 46 -0.51 -5.59 -12.37
CA GLY A 46 -1.87 -6.11 -12.44
C GLY A 46 -2.13 -7.42 -11.70
N THR A 47 -1.14 -7.96 -10.97
CA THR A 47 -1.28 -9.21 -10.22
C THR A 47 -2.33 -9.12 -9.12
N SER A 48 -2.53 -7.95 -8.50
CA SER A 48 -3.64 -7.73 -7.59
C SER A 48 -4.99 -7.95 -8.27
N ASN A 49 -5.16 -7.44 -9.50
CA ASN A 49 -6.43 -7.57 -10.25
C ASN A 49 -6.70 -9.02 -10.63
N ALA A 50 -5.67 -9.72 -11.12
CA ALA A 50 -5.74 -11.16 -11.36
C ALA A 50 -6.16 -11.94 -10.10
N PHE A 51 -5.52 -11.64 -8.96
CA PHE A 51 -5.84 -12.25 -7.66
C PHE A 51 -7.30 -12.08 -7.28
N TYR A 52 -7.84 -10.85 -7.38
CA TYR A 52 -9.24 -10.59 -7.08
C TYR A 52 -10.18 -11.33 -8.03
N THR A 53 -9.93 -11.27 -9.34
CA THR A 53 -10.74 -11.99 -10.34
C THR A 53 -10.75 -13.50 -10.08
N PHE A 54 -9.59 -14.09 -9.79
CA PHE A 54 -9.50 -15.54 -9.54
C PHE A 54 -10.17 -15.97 -8.24
N LEU A 55 -10.13 -15.13 -7.20
CA LEU A 55 -10.87 -15.35 -5.95
C LEU A 55 -12.39 -15.22 -6.14
N SER A 56 -12.85 -14.24 -6.91
CA SER A 56 -14.29 -14.02 -7.16
C SER A 56 -14.90 -15.10 -8.05
N ASN A 57 -14.14 -15.65 -9.00
CA ASN A 57 -14.65 -16.65 -9.93
C ASN A 57 -14.87 -18.03 -9.29
N ARG A 58 -13.99 -18.45 -8.38
CA ARG A 58 -14.09 -19.74 -7.71
C ARG A 58 -13.39 -19.69 -6.35
N PRO A 59 -13.89 -20.41 -5.33
CA PRO A 59 -13.20 -20.54 -4.06
C PRO A 59 -11.77 -21.06 -4.25
N GLN A 60 -10.79 -20.38 -3.67
CA GLN A 60 -9.38 -20.77 -3.72
C GLN A 60 -8.91 -21.28 -2.36
N GLY A 61 -8.14 -22.37 -2.36
CA GLY A 61 -7.53 -22.91 -1.16
C GLY A 61 -6.30 -22.13 -0.69
N LEU A 62 -5.74 -22.54 0.46
CA LEU A 62 -4.61 -21.86 1.10
C LEU A 62 -3.38 -21.77 0.20
N LYS A 63 -3.10 -22.81 -0.61
CA LYS A 63 -1.92 -22.82 -1.49
C LYS A 63 -1.93 -21.66 -2.49
N PHE A 64 -3.08 -21.40 -3.13
CA PHE A 64 -3.22 -20.29 -4.07
C PHE A 64 -2.93 -18.95 -3.38
N LEU A 65 -3.45 -18.76 -2.17
CA LEU A 65 -3.19 -17.58 -1.35
C LEU A 65 -1.71 -17.46 -0.99
N THR A 66 -1.06 -18.56 -0.58
CA THR A 66 0.37 -18.58 -0.27
C THR A 66 1.23 -18.20 -1.46
N PHE A 67 0.93 -18.68 -2.68
CA PHE A 67 1.65 -18.27 -3.89
C PHE A 67 1.56 -16.76 -4.12
N TYR A 68 0.37 -16.18 -3.95
CA TYR A 68 0.19 -14.74 -4.08
C TYR A 68 0.91 -13.96 -2.97
N LEU A 69 0.87 -14.44 -1.72
CA LEU A 69 1.58 -13.79 -0.61
C LEU A 69 3.11 -13.87 -0.76
N ILE A 70 3.65 -14.97 -1.31
CA ILE A 70 5.08 -15.07 -1.64
C ILE A 70 5.44 -14.03 -2.72
N TRP A 71 4.62 -13.89 -3.75
CA TRP A 71 4.83 -12.88 -4.78
C TRP A 71 4.79 -11.45 -4.22
N GLN A 72 3.82 -11.17 -3.33
CA GLN A 72 3.75 -9.91 -2.60
C GLN A 72 4.99 -9.66 -1.74
N PHE A 73 5.50 -10.69 -1.07
CA PHE A 73 6.72 -10.59 -0.28
C PHE A 73 7.95 -10.28 -1.15
N VAL A 74 8.04 -10.84 -2.36
CA VAL A 74 9.08 -10.47 -3.33
C VAL A 74 8.96 -9.01 -3.75
N GLN A 75 7.75 -8.52 -4.04
CA GLN A 75 7.48 -7.10 -4.35
C GLN A 75 7.84 -6.16 -3.19
N PHE A 76 7.73 -6.63 -1.95
CA PHE A 76 8.13 -5.87 -0.76
C PHE A 76 9.66 -5.83 -0.58
N LEU A 77 10.33 -6.99 -0.67
CA LEU A 77 11.76 -7.08 -0.45
C LEU A 77 12.59 -6.43 -1.55
N PHE A 78 12.14 -6.53 -2.81
CA PHE A 78 12.92 -6.06 -3.95
C PHE A 78 13.26 -4.55 -3.87
N PRO A 79 12.31 -3.63 -3.62
CA PRO A 79 12.62 -2.21 -3.43
C PRO A 79 13.42 -1.93 -2.18
N ILE A 80 13.17 -2.63 -1.06
CA ILE A 80 13.96 -2.46 0.18
C ILE A 80 15.43 -2.78 -0.08
N ILE A 81 15.71 -3.87 -0.77
CA ILE A 81 17.07 -4.28 -1.13
C ILE A 81 17.69 -3.24 -2.08
N ILE A 82 16.97 -2.80 -3.11
CA ILE A 82 17.47 -1.82 -4.08
C ILE A 82 17.80 -0.50 -3.39
N ILE A 83 16.86 0.08 -2.65
CA ILE A 83 17.02 1.38 -2.00
C ILE A 83 18.03 1.28 -0.85
N GLY A 84 17.96 0.20 -0.06
CA GLY A 84 18.78 0.03 1.13
C GLY A 84 20.25 -0.29 0.82
N LEU A 85 20.53 -1.06 -0.24
CA LEU A 85 21.88 -1.58 -0.50
C LEU A 85 22.48 -1.14 -1.85
N PHE A 86 21.68 -0.94 -2.89
CA PHE A 86 22.19 -0.71 -4.25
C PHE A 86 22.23 0.77 -4.67
N LEU A 87 21.30 1.60 -4.18
CA LEU A 87 21.28 3.03 -4.53
C LEU A 87 22.32 3.80 -3.71
N SER A 88 23.15 4.58 -4.42
CA SER A 88 24.09 5.52 -3.80
C SER A 88 23.36 6.78 -3.29
N GLU A 89 23.96 7.48 -2.32
CA GLU A 89 23.41 8.74 -1.80
C GLU A 89 23.19 9.78 -2.91
N ALA A 90 24.06 9.83 -3.92
CA ALA A 90 23.89 10.73 -5.06
C ALA A 90 22.62 10.41 -5.87
N MET A 91 22.30 9.14 -6.07
CA MET A 91 21.08 8.73 -6.76
C MET A 91 19.83 9.00 -5.91
N LEU A 92 19.88 8.71 -4.61
CA LEU A 92 18.78 9.02 -3.69
C LEU A 92 18.49 10.52 -3.68
N ASN A 93 19.51 11.36 -3.62
CA ASN A 93 19.37 12.82 -3.66
C ASN A 93 18.79 13.34 -4.97
N GLN A 94 19.01 12.66 -6.10
CA GLN A 94 18.41 13.04 -7.38
C GLN A 94 16.95 12.60 -7.50
N ILE A 95 16.64 11.38 -7.07
CA ILE A 95 15.30 10.78 -7.23
C ILE A 95 14.34 11.34 -6.17
N TRP A 96 14.77 11.39 -4.92
CA TRP A 96 13.98 11.83 -3.77
C TRP A 96 14.46 13.15 -3.17
N LEU A 97 15.18 13.96 -3.96
CA LEU A 97 15.41 15.38 -3.69
C LEU A 97 16.10 15.72 -2.35
N GLY A 98 16.89 14.79 -1.82
CA GLY A 98 17.67 14.99 -0.60
C GLY A 98 17.07 14.36 0.65
N GLU A 99 15.96 13.62 0.52
CA GLU A 99 15.37 12.88 1.64
C GLU A 99 16.31 11.79 2.17
N GLU A 100 16.32 11.64 3.49
CA GLU A 100 17.14 10.62 4.15
C GLU A 100 16.70 9.21 3.75
N ARG A 101 17.67 8.32 3.53
CA ARG A 101 17.44 6.92 3.14
C ARG A 101 16.46 6.21 4.07
N GLU A 102 16.54 6.47 5.38
CA GLU A 102 15.63 5.89 6.36
C GLU A 102 14.17 6.30 6.11
N LEU A 103 13.93 7.59 5.85
CA LEU A 103 12.59 8.12 5.58
C LEU A 103 12.03 7.59 4.25
N ILE A 104 12.88 7.47 3.22
CA ILE A 104 12.54 6.84 1.94
C ILE A 104 12.10 5.38 2.17
N LEU A 105 12.84 4.60 2.97
CA LEU A 105 12.47 3.21 3.28
C LEU A 105 11.18 3.12 4.11
N LEU A 106 11.02 3.96 5.14
CA LEU A 106 9.81 4.01 5.95
C LEU A 106 8.57 4.35 5.12
N SER A 107 8.68 5.32 4.20
CA SER A 107 7.58 5.70 3.33
C SER A 107 7.19 4.58 2.36
N PHE A 108 8.17 3.88 1.76
CA PHE A 108 7.90 2.68 0.97
C PHE A 108 7.13 1.63 1.78
N MET A 109 7.60 1.29 2.98
CA MET A 109 6.96 0.30 3.83
C MET A 109 5.54 0.72 4.21
N ALA A 110 5.34 1.98 4.58
CA ALA A 110 4.04 2.54 4.92
C ALA A 110 3.05 2.43 3.74
N VAL A 111 3.47 2.86 2.55
CA VAL A 111 2.64 2.77 1.33
C VAL A 111 2.36 1.32 0.97
N PHE A 112 3.35 0.43 1.05
CA PHE A 112 3.16 -0.98 0.74
C PHE A 112 2.16 -1.64 1.71
N MET A 113 2.28 -1.40 3.02
CA MET A 113 1.34 -1.96 3.99
C MET A 113 -0.09 -1.42 3.78
N LYS A 114 -0.22 -0.11 3.59
CA LYS A 114 -1.50 0.57 3.41
C LYS A 114 -2.19 0.24 2.09
N GLU A 115 -1.47 0.24 0.98
CA GLU A 115 -2.06 0.15 -0.37
C GLU A 115 -2.00 -1.24 -0.96
N GLN A 116 -1.03 -2.06 -0.58
CA GLN A 116 -0.84 -3.38 -1.15
C GLN A 116 -1.31 -4.49 -0.21
N ALA A 117 -0.78 -4.54 1.01
CA ALA A 117 -1.14 -5.58 1.98
C ALA A 117 -2.61 -5.46 2.43
N TRP A 118 -3.06 -4.25 2.80
CA TRP A 118 -4.45 -4.03 3.20
C TRP A 118 -5.43 -4.30 2.06
N THR A 119 -5.12 -3.85 0.84
CA THR A 119 -5.96 -4.09 -0.34
C THR A 119 -6.11 -5.59 -0.63
N THR A 120 -5.10 -6.40 -0.32
CA THR A 120 -5.19 -7.87 -0.40
C THR A 120 -6.24 -8.41 0.59
N MET A 121 -6.26 -7.91 1.84
CA MET A 121 -7.26 -8.30 2.84
C MET A 121 -8.67 -7.85 2.45
N VAL A 122 -8.81 -6.63 1.92
CA VAL A 122 -10.07 -6.12 1.36
C VAL A 122 -10.56 -7.04 0.25
N ARG A 123 -9.72 -7.36 -0.75
CA ARG A 123 -10.07 -8.23 -1.88
C ARG A 123 -10.47 -9.64 -1.43
N LEU A 124 -9.78 -10.19 -0.44
CA LEU A 124 -10.11 -11.49 0.16
C LEU A 124 -11.46 -11.47 0.89
N GLY A 125 -11.75 -10.42 1.65
CA GLY A 125 -13.03 -10.27 2.33
C GLY A 125 -14.19 -10.08 1.35
N GLU A 126 -14.01 -9.23 0.33
CA GLU A 126 -15.02 -8.96 -0.69
C GLU A 126 -15.32 -10.19 -1.56
N SER A 127 -14.30 -10.98 -1.93
CA SER A 127 -14.53 -12.24 -2.68
C SER A 127 -15.36 -13.25 -1.89
N ASN A 128 -15.26 -13.22 -0.56
CA ASN A 128 -16.02 -14.08 0.35
C ASN A 128 -17.37 -13.47 0.79
N ARG A 129 -17.81 -12.37 0.16
CA ARG A 129 -19.04 -11.63 0.51
C ARG A 129 -19.05 -11.10 1.96
N LEU A 130 -17.88 -10.86 2.54
CA LEU A 130 -17.71 -10.31 3.89
C LEU A 130 -17.60 -8.78 3.89
N THR A 131 -18.27 -8.11 2.94
CA THR A 131 -18.24 -6.65 2.73
C THR A 131 -18.49 -5.89 4.03
N ILE A 132 -19.48 -6.30 4.85
CA ILE A 132 -19.78 -5.61 6.11
C ILE A 132 -18.56 -5.60 7.06
N ARG A 133 -17.83 -6.73 7.16
CA ARG A 133 -16.62 -6.83 8.00
C ARG A 133 -15.48 -5.99 7.44
N VAL A 134 -15.32 -5.97 6.12
CA VAL A 134 -14.33 -5.13 5.43
C VAL A 134 -14.62 -3.64 5.66
N GLN A 135 -15.86 -3.22 5.49
CA GLN A 135 -16.29 -1.83 5.69
C GLN A 135 -16.13 -1.39 7.14
N PHE A 136 -16.48 -2.25 8.10
CA PHE A 136 -16.26 -1.98 9.52
C PHE A 136 -14.77 -1.79 9.83
N SER A 137 -13.90 -2.66 9.30
CA SER A 137 -12.45 -2.57 9.51
C SER A 137 -11.86 -1.29 8.92
N ASN A 138 -12.30 -0.89 7.72
CA ASN A 138 -11.88 0.37 7.10
C ASN A 138 -12.27 1.60 7.94
N ILE A 139 -13.47 1.61 8.53
CA ILE A 139 -13.90 2.68 9.44
C ILE A 139 -13.05 2.68 10.71
N LEU A 140 -12.83 1.50 11.30
CA LEU A 140 -12.07 1.36 12.55
C LEU A 140 -10.63 1.87 12.36
N ILE A 141 -9.95 1.47 11.29
CA ILE A 141 -8.61 1.97 10.95
C ILE A 141 -8.62 3.50 10.81
N ALA A 142 -9.59 4.06 10.10
CA ALA A 142 -9.67 5.51 9.89
C ALA A 142 -9.91 6.28 11.21
N ILE A 143 -10.76 5.77 12.10
CA ILE A 143 -11.01 6.36 13.41
C ILE A 143 -9.76 6.26 14.29
N THR A 144 -9.15 5.07 14.38
CA THR A 144 -7.92 4.85 15.15
C THR A 144 -6.80 5.79 14.68
N HIS A 145 -6.60 5.90 13.38
CA HIS A 145 -5.61 6.78 12.79
C HIS A 145 -5.86 8.26 13.14
N LEU A 146 -7.11 8.71 13.00
CA LEU A 146 -7.50 10.07 13.36
C LEU A 146 -7.25 10.36 14.85
N LEU A 147 -7.62 9.43 15.74
CA LEU A 147 -7.42 9.60 17.18
C LEU A 147 -5.93 9.68 17.55
N ILE A 148 -5.10 8.80 16.99
CA ILE A 148 -3.66 8.78 17.30
C ILE A 148 -2.98 10.02 16.73
N ILE A 149 -3.28 10.42 15.49
CA ILE A 149 -2.72 11.66 14.91
C ILE A 149 -3.16 12.89 15.70
N SER A 150 -4.42 12.95 16.13
CA SER A 150 -4.91 14.06 16.96
C SER A 150 -4.14 14.14 18.28
N LEU A 151 -3.88 12.99 18.92
CA LEU A 151 -3.08 12.92 20.14
C LEU A 151 -1.64 13.38 19.92
N LEU A 152 -0.97 12.88 18.86
CA LEU A 152 0.39 13.28 18.51
C LEU A 152 0.49 14.77 18.19
N TRP A 153 -0.53 15.32 17.54
CA TRP A 153 -0.60 16.75 17.22
C TRP A 153 -0.73 17.62 18.48
N ILE A 154 -1.67 17.29 19.39
CA ILE A 154 -1.88 18.05 20.63
C ILE A 154 -0.68 17.97 21.56
N THR A 155 0.05 16.86 21.55
CA THR A 155 1.27 16.66 22.36
C THR A 155 2.54 17.20 21.69
N HIS A 156 2.43 17.80 20.51
CA HIS A 156 3.55 18.36 19.73
C HIS A 156 4.64 17.34 19.33
N PHE A 157 4.33 16.04 19.33
CA PHE A 157 5.25 14.98 18.90
C PHE A 157 5.06 14.58 17.42
N LEU A 158 4.21 15.28 16.67
CA LEU A 158 3.95 14.94 15.27
C LEU A 158 5.19 15.16 14.40
N SER A 159 5.70 14.09 13.78
CA SER A 159 6.80 14.10 12.82
C SER A 159 6.52 13.17 11.65
N ILE A 160 7.23 13.36 10.53
CA ILE A 160 7.06 12.51 9.33
C ILE A 160 7.44 11.06 9.63
N GLN A 161 8.54 10.84 10.36
CA GLN A 161 9.01 9.52 10.78
C GLN A 161 7.93 8.78 11.58
N LEU A 162 7.35 9.45 12.58
CA LEU A 162 6.29 8.86 13.41
C LEU A 162 5.03 8.57 12.61
N LEU A 163 4.68 9.40 11.63
CA LEU A 163 3.55 9.14 10.74
C LEU A 163 3.76 7.88 9.91
N PHE A 164 4.95 7.67 9.33
CA PHE A 164 5.21 6.44 8.58
C PHE A 164 5.23 5.21 9.49
N VAL A 165 5.88 5.27 10.66
CA VAL A 165 5.86 4.19 11.65
C VAL A 165 4.43 3.87 12.11
N LEU A 166 3.60 4.90 12.33
CA LEU A 166 2.19 4.74 12.67
C LEU A 166 1.44 4.00 11.57
N ILE A 167 1.55 4.45 10.31
CA ILE A 167 0.90 3.79 9.18
C ILE A 167 1.35 2.33 9.06
N ILE A 168 2.65 2.05 9.17
CA ILE A 168 3.17 0.67 9.10
C ILE A 168 2.54 -0.18 10.21
N SER A 169 2.62 0.27 11.46
CA SER A 169 2.14 -0.50 12.61
C SER A 169 0.62 -0.73 12.57
N GLU A 170 -0.16 0.30 12.24
CA GLU A 170 -1.61 0.19 12.10
C GLU A 170 -2.01 -0.83 11.04
N TYR A 171 -1.41 -0.76 9.84
CA TYR A 171 -1.78 -1.65 8.75
C TYR A 171 -1.24 -3.07 8.93
N VAL A 172 -0.09 -3.26 9.59
CA VAL A 172 0.38 -4.58 10.00
C VAL A 172 -0.60 -5.21 10.98
N ILE A 173 -0.98 -4.49 12.05
CA ILE A 173 -1.96 -4.98 13.03
C ILE A 173 -3.30 -5.26 12.35
N ALA A 174 -3.78 -4.34 11.52
CA ALA A 174 -5.03 -4.50 10.79
C ALA A 174 -5.00 -5.75 9.89
N CYS A 175 -3.91 -6.01 9.17
CA CYS A 175 -3.77 -7.20 8.34
C CYS A 175 -3.76 -8.49 9.16
N LEU A 176 -3.05 -8.53 10.29
CA LEU A 176 -3.01 -9.69 11.18
C LEU A 176 -4.40 -10.03 11.74
N ILE A 177 -5.14 -9.02 12.21
CA ILE A 177 -6.49 -9.20 12.71
C ILE A 177 -7.42 -9.59 11.55
N ALA A 178 -7.37 -8.88 10.42
CA ALA A 178 -8.19 -9.13 9.23
C ALA A 178 -8.03 -10.53 8.67
N PHE A 179 -6.81 -11.05 8.61
CA PHE A 179 -6.56 -12.41 8.17
C PHE A 179 -7.36 -13.43 8.99
N LYS A 180 -7.45 -13.25 10.31
CA LYS A 180 -8.19 -14.18 11.20
C LYS A 180 -9.69 -14.23 10.93
N PHE A 181 -10.33 -13.14 10.48
CA PHE A 181 -11.79 -13.07 10.33
C PHE A 181 -12.30 -12.90 8.89
N LEU A 182 -11.44 -12.55 7.93
CA LEU A 182 -11.77 -12.44 6.50
C LEU A 182 -11.32 -13.66 5.69
N TYR A 183 -10.33 -14.41 6.19
CA TYR A 183 -9.93 -15.65 5.54
C TYR A 183 -10.99 -16.73 5.76
N VAL A 184 -11.45 -17.31 4.66
CA VAL A 184 -12.32 -18.50 4.66
C VAL A 184 -11.53 -19.62 4.01
N SER A 185 -11.30 -20.69 4.77
CA SER A 185 -10.54 -21.84 4.28
C SER A 185 -11.40 -22.69 3.36
N TYR A 186 -10.95 -22.86 2.12
CA TYR A 186 -11.51 -23.81 1.18
C TYR A 186 -10.54 -24.97 0.96
N PRO A 187 -11.02 -26.22 0.85
CA PRO A 187 -10.15 -27.35 0.53
C PRO A 187 -9.49 -27.13 -0.84
N ASP A 188 -8.24 -27.56 -0.97
CA ASP A 188 -7.57 -27.60 -2.27
C ASP A 188 -8.23 -28.70 -3.12
N THR A 189 -9.23 -28.34 -3.91
CA THR A 189 -10.00 -29.30 -4.74
C THR A 189 -9.25 -29.72 -6.00
N GLU A 190 -8.27 -28.94 -6.44
CA GLU A 190 -7.39 -29.25 -7.58
C GLU A 190 -5.97 -29.54 -7.08
N LYS A 191 -5.26 -30.46 -7.77
CA LYS A 191 -3.79 -30.50 -7.76
C LYS A 191 -3.28 -29.22 -8.41
N LEU A 192 -3.30 -28.13 -7.65
CA LEU A 192 -2.76 -26.83 -8.04
C LEU A 192 -1.24 -26.96 -8.16
N ASP A 193 -0.77 -27.13 -9.40
CA ASP A 193 0.64 -27.00 -9.75
C ASP A 193 1.02 -25.51 -9.84
N GLY A 194 2.14 -25.13 -9.23
CA GLY A 194 2.64 -23.76 -9.22
C GLY A 194 2.87 -23.22 -10.64
N LYS A 195 3.27 -24.08 -11.59
CA LYS A 195 3.41 -23.70 -13.01
C LYS A 195 2.08 -23.29 -13.62
N THR A 196 0.99 -23.99 -13.29
CA THR A 196 -0.35 -23.65 -13.77
C THR A 196 -0.83 -22.32 -13.19
N ILE A 197 -0.55 -22.05 -11.91
CA ILE A 197 -0.86 -20.76 -11.29
C ILE A 197 -0.10 -19.64 -11.99
N LEU A 198 1.22 -19.79 -12.16
CA LEU A 198 2.06 -18.79 -12.81
C LEU A 198 1.60 -18.49 -14.24
N LYS A 199 1.28 -19.54 -15.02
CA LYS A 199 0.76 -19.38 -16.39
C LYS A 199 -0.58 -18.62 -16.42
N LYS A 200 -1.47 -18.88 -15.46
CA LYS A 200 -2.75 -18.14 -15.32
C LYS A 200 -2.51 -16.66 -15.03
N TYR A 201 -1.64 -16.35 -14.08
CA TYR A 201 -1.28 -14.96 -13.75
C TYR A 201 -0.62 -14.26 -14.93
N TYR A 202 0.36 -14.90 -15.58
CA TYR A 202 1.05 -14.35 -16.75
C TYR A 202 0.08 -13.98 -17.88
N ALA A 203 -0.80 -14.91 -18.27
CA ALA A 203 -1.78 -14.67 -19.33
C ALA A 203 -2.73 -13.50 -19.02
N TYR A 204 -3.13 -13.33 -17.75
CA TYR A 204 -3.98 -12.22 -17.32
C TYR A 204 -3.22 -10.89 -17.25
N CYS A 205 -1.98 -10.91 -16.77
CA CYS A 205 -1.24 -9.70 -16.42
C CYS A 205 -0.50 -9.06 -17.60
N ILE A 206 -0.05 -9.83 -18.61
CA ILE A 206 0.63 -9.29 -19.81
C ILE A 206 -0.04 -8.02 -20.38
N PRO A 207 -1.36 -8.01 -20.68
CA PRO A 207 -1.99 -6.82 -21.24
C PRO A 207 -2.00 -5.62 -20.27
N LEU A 208 -1.90 -5.86 -18.97
CA LEU A 208 -1.88 -4.84 -17.92
C LEU A 208 -0.46 -4.31 -17.61
N VAL A 209 0.59 -5.00 -18.05
CA VAL A 209 1.98 -4.55 -17.85
C VAL A 209 2.19 -3.19 -18.49
N PHE A 210 1.71 -3.02 -19.73
CA PHE A 210 1.87 -1.76 -20.46
C PHE A 210 1.19 -0.59 -19.75
N SER A 211 -0.05 -0.77 -19.30
CA SER A 211 -0.78 0.28 -18.57
C SER A 211 -0.15 0.59 -17.21
N SER A 212 0.43 -0.41 -16.54
CA SER A 212 1.13 -0.22 -15.27
C SER A 212 2.40 0.61 -15.43
N ILE A 213 3.18 0.38 -16.51
CA ILE A 213 4.39 1.15 -16.83
C ILE A 213 4.03 2.59 -17.19
N LEU A 214 3.04 2.80 -18.06
CA LEU A 214 2.61 4.15 -18.44
C LEU A 214 2.07 4.93 -17.24
N GLY A 215 1.24 4.30 -16.40
CA GLY A 215 0.72 4.91 -15.18
C GLY A 215 1.84 5.34 -14.24
N PHE A 216 2.82 4.46 -14.01
CA PHE A 216 4.01 4.80 -13.22
C PHE A 216 4.76 6.01 -13.78
N ILE A 217 5.07 6.02 -15.09
CA ILE A 217 5.83 7.11 -15.71
C ILE A 217 5.10 8.44 -15.52
N VAL A 218 3.79 8.48 -15.79
CA VAL A 218 3.00 9.71 -15.68
C VAL A 218 2.90 10.19 -14.23
N GLU A 219 2.45 9.32 -13.32
CA GLU A 219 2.23 9.69 -11.91
C GLU A 219 3.55 10.08 -11.22
N PHE A 220 4.61 9.31 -11.42
CA PHE A 220 5.91 9.61 -10.81
C PHE A 220 6.48 10.92 -11.37
N SER A 221 6.46 11.11 -12.68
CA SER A 221 7.04 12.32 -13.32
C SER A 221 6.31 13.59 -12.88
N ILE A 222 4.98 13.57 -12.80
CA ILE A 222 4.19 14.73 -12.35
C ILE A 222 4.56 15.09 -10.91
N ARG A 223 4.61 14.11 -10.00
CA ARG A 223 4.93 14.34 -8.58
C ARG A 223 6.36 14.83 -8.39
N TRP A 224 7.30 14.24 -9.12
CA TRP A 224 8.70 14.65 -9.11
C TRP A 224 8.87 16.08 -9.64
N MET A 225 8.22 16.44 -10.75
CA MET A 225 8.26 17.81 -11.29
C MET A 225 7.65 18.83 -10.32
N LEU A 226 6.50 18.51 -9.71
CA LEU A 226 5.85 19.39 -8.74
C LEU A 226 6.74 19.62 -7.52
N GLN A 227 7.34 18.58 -6.95
CA GLN A 227 8.25 18.73 -5.81
C GLN A 227 9.53 19.49 -6.21
N LYS A 228 10.08 19.22 -7.40
CA LYS A 228 11.33 19.85 -7.85
C LYS A 228 11.19 21.35 -8.18
N PHE A 229 10.11 21.73 -8.83
CA PHE A 229 9.93 23.09 -9.38
C PHE A 229 8.88 23.92 -8.62
N GLY A 230 7.82 23.28 -8.14
CA GLY A 230 6.78 23.95 -7.35
C GLY A 230 7.28 24.31 -5.95
N GLY A 231 8.23 23.53 -5.44
CA GLY A 231 8.71 23.67 -4.06
C GLY A 231 7.64 23.26 -3.05
N SER A 232 8.13 22.78 -1.91
CA SER A 232 7.37 22.64 -0.67
C SER A 232 7.78 23.79 0.25
#